data_AF-A0A9X0YJA6-F1
#
_entry.id   AF-A0A9X0YJA6-F1
#
_cell.length_a   1.000
_cell.length_b   1.000
_cell.length_c   1.000
_cell.angle_alpha   90.00
_cell.angle_beta   90.00
_cell.angle_gamma   90.00
#
_symmetry.space_group_name_H-M   'P 1'
#
loop_
_entity.id
_entity.type
_entity.pdbx_description
1 polymer ?
#
loop_
_entity_poly.entity_id
_entity_poly.type
_entity_poly.pdbx_seq_one_letter_code
_entity_poly.pdbx_strand_id
1 'polypeptide(L)'
;MTQEEFLEKNVFAGLTKIEEHNGDSYFSEEDFSEVLKQSEHFGIAIYDIKMMLNGEELKTINHDTFRKKATDVNWYKREFSHLKREQEGCIYAATYKVSKKLLAR
;
A
#
# COMPACT_ATOMS: atom_id res chain seq x y z
N MET A 1 11.59 -1.16 16.97
CA MET A 1 11.11 -0.33 15.85
C MET A 1 9.60 -0.47 15.77
N THR A 2 8.86 0.62 15.61
CA THR A 2 7.43 0.56 15.33
C THR A 2 7.18 0.14 13.87
N GLN A 3 5.94 -0.21 13.55
CA GLN A 3 5.56 -0.51 12.17
C GLN A 3 5.80 0.70 11.25
N GLU A 4 5.42 1.90 11.69
CA GLU A 4 5.58 3.13 10.91
C GLU A 4 7.05 3.40 10.62
N GLU A 5 7.91 3.30 11.64
CA GLU A 5 9.36 3.46 11.47
C GLU A 5 9.95 2.46 10.48
N PHE A 6 9.46 1.22 10.48
CA PHE A 6 9.92 0.19 9.54
C PHE A 6 9.51 0.53 8.11
N LEU A 7 8.26 0.96 7.91
CA LEU A 7 7.75 1.33 6.59
C LEU A 7 8.49 2.55 6.06
N GLU A 8 8.63 3.62 6.86
CA GLU A 8 9.36 4.83 6.48
C GLU A 8 10.82 4.54 6.08
N LYS A 9 11.51 3.67 6.82
CA LYS A 9 12.92 3.36 6.57
C LYS A 9 13.18 2.36 5.45
N ASN A 10 12.24 1.47 5.15
CA ASN A 10 12.46 0.34 4.22
C ASN A 10 11.54 0.36 3.00
N VAL A 11 10.28 0.74 3.18
CA VAL A 11 9.24 0.66 2.14
C VAL A 11 9.05 2.01 1.45
N PHE A 12 8.96 3.08 2.23
CA PHE A 12 8.78 4.45 1.74
C PHE A 12 10.13 5.17 1.51
N ALA A 13 11.23 4.43 1.68
CA ALA A 13 12.57 4.98 1.54
C ALA A 13 12.82 5.48 0.11
N GLY A 14 13.02 6.78 -0.02
CA GLY A 14 13.26 7.44 -1.31
C GLY A 14 11.99 7.71 -2.13
N LEU A 15 10.80 7.51 -1.56
CA LEU A 15 9.52 7.81 -2.20
C LEU A 15 8.95 9.15 -1.73
N THR A 16 8.13 9.77 -2.57
CA THR A 16 7.51 11.06 -2.23
C THR A 16 6.10 10.83 -1.70
N LYS A 17 5.91 11.06 -0.39
CA LYS A 17 4.57 11.09 0.21
C LYS A 17 3.84 12.35 -0.26
N ILE A 18 2.67 12.17 -0.86
CA ILE A 18 1.83 13.28 -1.34
C ILE A 18 0.99 13.83 -0.20
N GLU A 19 0.31 12.93 0.52
CA GLU A 19 -0.62 13.30 1.59
C GLU A 19 -0.61 12.22 2.69
N GLU A 20 -1.05 12.60 3.89
CA GLU A 20 -1.36 11.67 4.95
C GLU A 20 -2.81 11.89 5.37
N HIS A 21 -3.64 10.86 5.26
CA HIS A 21 -5.06 10.93 5.59
C HIS A 21 -5.43 9.76 6.49
N ASN A 22 -6.04 10.05 7.64
CA ASN A 22 -6.41 9.06 8.65
C ASN A 22 -5.27 8.12 9.09
N GLY A 23 -4.01 8.61 9.06
CA GLY A 23 -2.82 7.83 9.42
C GLY A 23 -2.30 6.92 8.31
N ASP A 24 -2.89 6.96 7.11
CA ASP A 24 -2.37 6.30 5.92
C ASP A 24 -1.58 7.30 5.06
N SER A 25 -0.39 6.88 4.62
CA SER A 25 0.45 7.63 3.68
C SER A 25 0.01 7.37 2.24
N TYR A 26 -0.35 8.43 1.52
CA TYR A 26 -0.74 8.38 0.12
C TYR A 26 0.42 8.75 -0.80
N PHE A 27 0.52 8.00 -1.90
CA PHE A 27 1.61 8.09 -2.86
C PHE A 27 1.06 8.23 -4.28
N SER A 28 1.91 8.73 -5.17
CA SER A 28 1.64 8.71 -6.61
C SER A 28 1.50 7.27 -7.10
N GLU A 29 0.95 7.08 -8.29
CA GLU A 29 0.87 5.76 -8.92
C GLU A 29 2.25 5.08 -9.05
N GLU A 30 3.27 5.85 -9.43
CA GLU A 30 4.63 5.35 -9.64
C GLU A 30 5.30 4.99 -8.31
N ASP A 31 5.22 5.89 -7.32
CA ASP A 31 5.76 5.64 -5.99
C ASP A 31 5.04 4.47 -5.31
N PHE A 32 3.71 4.40 -5.41
CA PHE A 32 2.94 3.30 -4.82
C PHE A 32 3.29 1.95 -5.45
N SER A 33 3.58 1.91 -6.75
CA SER A 33 4.10 0.69 -7.38
C SER A 33 5.41 0.22 -6.72
N GLU A 34 6.32 1.14 -6.37
CA GLU A 34 7.54 0.81 -5.62
C GLU A 34 7.23 0.36 -4.20
N VAL A 35 6.27 1.00 -3.50
CA VAL A 35 5.78 0.55 -2.19
C VAL A 35 5.33 -0.91 -2.22
N LEU A 36 4.55 -1.30 -3.23
CA LEU A 36 4.09 -2.68 -3.39
C LEU A 36 5.26 -3.65 -3.64
N LYS A 37 6.26 -3.25 -4.44
CA LYS A 37 7.47 -4.05 -4.69
C LYS A 37 8.30 -4.23 -3.42
N GLN A 38 8.49 -3.17 -2.62
CA GLN A 38 9.20 -3.27 -1.35
C GLN A 38 8.40 -4.15 -0.36
N SER A 39 7.08 -3.98 -0.31
CA SER A 39 6.20 -4.81 0.52
C SER A 39 6.28 -6.29 0.15
N GLU A 40 6.35 -6.61 -1.14
CA GLU A 40 6.64 -7.97 -1.63
C GLU A 40 7.99 -8.49 -1.14
N HIS A 41 9.05 -7.69 -1.30
CA HIS A 41 10.41 -8.07 -0.93
C HIS A 41 10.53 -8.43 0.57
N PHE A 42 9.91 -7.63 1.43
CA PHE A 42 9.90 -7.87 2.87
C PHE A 42 8.82 -8.86 3.33
N GLY A 43 7.88 -9.25 2.45
CA GLY A 43 6.76 -10.11 2.80
C GLY A 43 5.76 -9.43 3.75
N ILE A 44 5.54 -8.13 3.58
CA ILE A 44 4.58 -7.33 4.35
C ILE A 44 3.18 -7.69 3.90
N ALA A 45 2.28 -7.88 4.86
CA ALA A 45 0.88 -8.13 4.57
C ALA A 45 0.19 -6.80 4.27
N ILE A 46 -0.51 -6.73 3.15
CA ILE A 46 -1.37 -5.61 2.77
C ILE A 46 -2.81 -6.08 2.97
N TYR A 47 -3.62 -5.32 3.69
CA TYR A 47 -5.01 -5.66 3.97
C TYR A 47 -5.96 -4.97 3.01
N ASP A 48 -5.73 -3.67 2.85
CA ASP A 48 -6.57 -2.77 2.08
C ASP A 48 -5.70 -1.97 1.11
N ILE A 49 -6.23 -1.66 -0.07
CA ILE A 49 -5.71 -0.60 -0.94
C ILE A 49 -6.80 0.45 -1.07
N LYS A 50 -6.43 1.70 -0.82
CA LYS A 50 -7.29 2.87 -0.88
C LYS A 50 -6.88 3.71 -2.08
N MET A 51 -7.87 4.13 -2.85
CA MET A 51 -7.72 5.02 -4.01
C MET A 51 -8.43 6.32 -3.69
N MET A 52 -7.73 7.44 -3.85
CA MET A 52 -8.23 8.79 -3.59
C MET A 52 -7.94 9.69 -4.79
N LEU A 53 -8.86 10.60 -5.07
CA LEU A 53 -8.72 11.61 -6.12
C LEU A 53 -9.21 12.95 -5.59
N ASN A 54 -8.41 14.01 -5.76
CA ASN A 54 -8.75 15.36 -5.30
C ASN A 54 -9.18 15.46 -3.82
N GLY A 55 -8.61 14.61 -2.95
CA GLY A 55 -8.91 14.58 -1.51
C GLY A 55 -10.16 13.76 -1.13
N GLU A 56 -10.82 13.11 -2.10
CA GLU A 56 -11.98 12.24 -1.84
C GLU A 56 -11.61 10.76 -2.03
N GLU A 57 -11.90 9.93 -1.03
CA GLU A 57 -11.72 8.48 -1.11
C GLU A 57 -12.69 7.89 -2.15
N LEU A 58 -12.16 7.53 -3.32
CA LEU A 58 -12.95 6.96 -4.41
C LEU A 58 -13.29 5.49 -4.15
N LYS A 59 -12.33 4.71 -3.66
CA LYS A 59 -12.48 3.26 -3.55
C LYS A 59 -11.55 2.67 -2.51
N THR A 60 -12.06 1.71 -1.75
CA THR A 60 -11.24 0.85 -0.88
C THR A 60 -11.51 -0.59 -1.24
N ILE A 61 -10.45 -1.35 -1.47
CA ILE A 61 -10.51 -2.77 -1.80
C ILE A 61 -9.78 -3.58 -0.73
N ASN A 62 -10.42 -4.66 -0.27
CA ASN A 62 -9.89 -5.51 0.79
C ASN A 62 -9.55 -6.91 0.25
N HIS A 63 -8.46 -7.49 0.73
CA HIS A 63 -8.01 -8.83 0.33
C HIS A 63 -9.03 -9.96 0.61
N ASP A 64 -9.85 -9.80 1.66
CA ASP A 64 -10.85 -10.77 2.12
C ASP A 64 -12.00 -10.93 1.12
N THR A 65 -12.39 -9.84 0.45
CA THR A 65 -13.38 -9.85 -0.64
C THR A 65 -12.99 -10.82 -1.76
N PHE A 66 -11.68 -11.04 -1.96
CA PHE A 66 -11.14 -11.95 -2.96
C PHE A 66 -10.76 -13.33 -2.40
N ARG A 67 -11.02 -13.58 -1.11
CA ARG A 67 -10.57 -14.78 -0.37
C ARG A 67 -9.08 -15.05 -0.55
N LYS A 68 -8.28 -13.98 -0.65
CA LYS A 68 -6.83 -14.04 -0.79
C LYS A 68 -6.16 -13.76 0.55
N LYS A 69 -4.91 -14.21 0.71
CA LYS A 69 -4.10 -13.85 1.87
C LYS A 69 -3.64 -12.41 1.71
N ALA A 70 -3.60 -11.64 2.79
CA ALA A 70 -3.04 -10.28 2.81
C ALA A 70 -1.59 -10.20 2.28
N THR A 71 -0.82 -11.29 2.37
CA THR A 71 0.55 -11.40 1.82
C THR A 71 0.62 -11.92 0.38
N ASP A 72 -0.50 -12.21 -0.28
CA ASP A 72 -0.50 -12.77 -1.65
C ASP A 72 -0.19 -11.66 -2.68
N VAL A 73 1.00 -11.71 -3.27
CA VAL A 73 1.46 -10.74 -4.26
C VAL A 73 0.46 -10.53 -5.41
N ASN A 74 -0.22 -11.60 -5.81
CA ASN A 74 -1.15 -11.54 -6.93
C ASN A 74 -2.42 -10.74 -6.60
N TRP A 75 -2.81 -10.64 -5.33
CA TRP A 75 -4.02 -9.92 -4.96
C TRP A 75 -3.80 -8.42 -5.16
N TYR A 76 -2.81 -7.83 -4.49
CA TYR A 76 -2.62 -6.38 -4.54
C TYR A 76 -2.12 -5.91 -5.90
N LYS A 77 -1.26 -6.66 -6.59
CA LYS A 77 -0.78 -6.26 -7.93
C LYS A 77 -1.90 -6.24 -8.96
N ARG A 78 -2.77 -7.25 -8.93
CA ARG A 78 -3.89 -7.33 -9.86
C ARG A 78 -4.85 -6.18 -9.62
N GLU A 79 -5.26 -5.99 -8.38
CA GLU A 79 -6.27 -4.99 -8.07
C GLU A 79 -5.71 -3.57 -8.22
N PHE A 80 -4.47 -3.31 -7.84
CA PHE A 80 -3.80 -2.04 -8.15
C PHE A 80 -3.77 -1.78 -9.66
N SER A 81 -3.42 -2.78 -10.49
CA SER A 81 -3.46 -2.62 -11.94
C SER A 81 -4.87 -2.36 -12.49
N HIS A 82 -5.91 -2.85 -11.83
CA HIS A 82 -7.30 -2.55 -12.19
C HIS A 82 -7.65 -1.10 -11.84
N LEU A 83 -7.30 -0.64 -10.63
CA LEU A 83 -7.53 0.73 -10.19
C LEU A 83 -6.86 1.76 -11.11
N LYS A 84 -5.60 1.51 -11.48
CA LYS A 84 -4.84 2.33 -12.44
C LYS A 84 -5.55 2.54 -13.77
N ARG A 85 -6.24 1.50 -14.26
CA ARG A 85 -6.97 1.54 -15.54
C ARG A 85 -8.36 2.16 -15.41
N GLU A 86 -8.92 2.15 -14.20
CA GLU A 86 -10.26 2.66 -13.94
C GLU A 86 -10.24 4.19 -13.87
N GLN A 87 -9.22 4.78 -13.23
CA GLN A 87 -9.12 6.22 -13.07
C GLN A 87 -7.67 6.70 -13.00
N GLU A 88 -7.27 7.52 -13.98
CA GLU A 88 -5.95 8.17 -13.99
C GLU A 88 -5.88 9.36 -13.02
N GLY A 89 -4.68 9.68 -12.54
CA GLY A 89 -4.42 10.82 -11.65
C GLY A 89 -4.78 10.60 -10.18
N CYS A 90 -5.08 9.37 -9.78
CA CYS A 90 -5.35 9.02 -8.37
C CYS A 90 -4.06 8.86 -7.56
N ILE A 91 -4.20 9.08 -6.25
CA ILE A 91 -3.21 8.72 -5.24
C ILE A 91 -3.66 7.48 -4.49
N TYR A 92 -2.69 6.72 -4.00
CA TYR A 92 -2.92 5.39 -3.45
C TYR A 92 -2.28 5.24 -2.08
N ALA A 93 -3.00 4.54 -1.20
CA ALA A 93 -2.50 4.12 0.09
C ALA A 93 -2.85 2.66 0.33
N ALA A 94 -2.23 2.05 1.33
CA ALA A 94 -2.53 0.70 1.73
C ALA A 94 -2.48 0.55 3.25
N THR A 95 -3.26 -0.39 3.78
CA THR A 95 -3.18 -0.77 5.19
C THR A 95 -2.21 -1.92 5.35
N TYR A 96 -1.07 -1.66 6.00
CA TYR A 96 0.01 -2.62 6.15
C TYR A 96 -0.04 -3.33 7.51
N LYS A 97 0.52 -4.54 7.55
CA LYS A 97 0.87 -5.24 8.78
C LYS A 97 2.26 -5.84 8.67
N VAL A 98 3.18 -5.26 9.44
CA VAL A 98 4.55 -5.74 9.53
C VAL A 98 4.63 -6.80 10.63
N SER A 99 5.21 -7.96 10.30
CA SER A 99 5.33 -9.05 11.26
C SER A 99 6.32 -8.69 12.38
N LYS A 100 6.08 -9.20 13.61
CA LYS A 100 6.98 -8.99 14.75
C LYS A 100 8.43 -9.44 14.46
N LYS A 101 8.61 -10.43 13.58
CA LYS A 101 9.93 -10.91 13.16
C LYS A 101 10.69 -9.87 12.34
N LEU A 102 10.01 -9.08 11.52
CA LEU A 102 10.61 -7.99 10.76
C LEU A 102 10.93 -6.79 11.67
N LEU A 103 10.06 -6.50 12.64
CA LEU A 103 10.26 -5.39 13.59
C LEU A 103 11.37 -5.64 14.63
N ALA A 104 11.72 -6.90 14.85
CA ALA A 104 12.75 -7.34 15.80
C ALA A 104 14.13 -7.56 15.14
N ARG A 105 14.24 -7.27 13.84
CA ARG A 105 15.44 -7.45 13.04
C ARG A 105 16.19 -6.12 12.91
#